data_AF-A0A7C2Z746-F1
#
_entry.id   AF-A0A7C2Z746-F1
#
_cell.length_a   1.000
_cell.length_b   1.000
_cell.length_c   1.000
_cell.angle_alpha   90.00
_cell.angle_beta   90.00
_cell.angle_gamma   90.00
#
_symmetry.space_group_name_H-M   'P 1'
#
loop_
_entity.id
_entity.type
_entity.pdbx_description
1 polymer ?
#
loop_
_entity_poly.entity_id
_entity_poly.type
_entity_poly.pdbx_seq_one_letter_code
_entity_poly.pdbx_strand_id
1 'polypeptide(L)'
;MRGVLAIGLAWLWLMTSAPTKPYRIAVVPMTNSHAFFLTIKAGAEKAGKELGAQILWRGPNDETDVAGQIAIVENFIAQKVDAFVLAP
;
A
#
# COMPACT_ATOMS: atom_id res chain seq x y z
N MET A 1 -17.79 33.33 35.28
CA MET A 1 -18.16 31.98 34.74
C MET A 1 -18.42 31.96 33.23
N ARG A 2 -18.17 33.05 32.47
CA ARG A 2 -18.41 33.10 31.00
C ARG A 2 -17.19 32.75 30.12
N GLY A 3 -15.98 32.70 30.69
CA GLY A 3 -14.74 32.42 29.95
C GLY A 3 -14.34 30.94 29.82
N VAL A 4 -14.88 30.07 30.66
CA VAL A 4 -14.52 28.63 30.68
C VAL A 4 -15.22 27.85 29.54
N LEU A 5 -16.39 28.33 29.09
CA LEU A 5 -17.16 27.70 28.01
C LEU A 5 -16.57 27.94 26.62
N ALA A 6 -15.88 29.06 26.39
CA ALA A 6 -15.28 29.38 25.09
C ALA A 6 -14.03 28.53 24.79
N ILE A 7 -13.32 28.09 25.83
CA ILE A 7 -12.15 27.23 25.68
C ILE A 7 -12.59 25.83 25.25
N GLY A 8 -13.65 25.24 25.84
CA GLY A 8 -14.11 23.88 25.50
C GLY A 8 -14.47 23.65 24.02
N LEU A 9 -14.96 24.68 23.31
CA LEU A 9 -15.33 24.60 21.89
C LEU A 9 -14.11 24.60 20.94
N ALA A 10 -12.99 25.21 21.35
CA ALA A 10 -11.76 25.24 20.55
C ALA A 10 -11.02 23.89 20.54
N TRP A 11 -11.14 23.12 21.63
CA TRP A 11 -10.54 21.77 21.74
C TRP A 11 -11.31 20.73 20.94
N LEU A 12 -12.62 20.93 20.74
CA LEU A 12 -13.46 20.00 19.96
C LEU A 12 -13.18 20.08 18.45
N TRP A 13 -12.78 21.25 17.94
CA TRP A 13 -12.42 21.45 16.52
C TRP A 13 -11.05 20.86 16.15
N LEU A 14 -10.16 20.68 17.12
CA LEU A 14 -8.81 20.14 16.89
C LEU A 14 -8.79 18.61 16.74
N MET A 15 -9.90 17.93 17.02
CA MET A 15 -9.99 16.46 17.07
C MET A 15 -10.57 15.83 15.79
N THR A 16 -10.89 16.62 14.76
CA THR A 16 -11.69 16.14 13.60
C THR A 16 -10.90 15.62 12.40
N SER A 17 -9.57 15.57 12.43
CA SER A 17 -8.78 14.94 11.35
C SER A 17 -8.55 13.45 11.64
N ALA A 18 -9.47 12.59 11.17
CA ALA A 18 -9.18 11.17 11.09
C ALA A 18 -7.99 10.94 10.13
N PRO A 19 -6.98 10.14 10.48
CA PRO A 19 -5.86 9.87 9.59
C PRO A 19 -6.36 9.16 8.33
N THR A 20 -6.03 9.71 7.17
CA THR A 20 -6.35 9.10 5.88
C THR A 20 -5.61 7.77 5.77
N LYS A 21 -6.33 6.67 5.53
CA LYS A 21 -5.70 5.36 5.34
C LYS A 21 -4.86 5.38 4.07
N PRO A 22 -3.60 4.91 4.09
CA PRO A 22 -2.77 4.86 2.88
C PRO A 22 -3.38 3.87 1.87
N TYR A 23 -3.30 4.21 0.59
CA TYR A 23 -3.63 3.28 -0.49
C TYR A 23 -2.71 2.05 -0.43
N ARG A 24 -3.29 0.86 -0.56
CA ARG A 24 -2.60 -0.43 -0.60
C ARG A 24 -2.43 -0.85 -2.05
N ILE A 25 -1.21 -0.80 -2.56
CA ILE A 25 -0.89 -1.13 -3.95
C ILE A 25 -0.18 -2.47 -3.98
N ALA A 26 -0.80 -3.47 -4.60
CA ALA A 26 -0.17 -4.77 -4.87
C ALA A 26 0.76 -4.66 -6.07
N VAL A 27 2.05 -4.94 -5.86
CA VAL A 27 3.04 -5.02 -6.92
C VAL A 27 3.43 -6.49 -7.09
N VAL A 28 3.09 -7.04 -8.25
CA VAL A 28 3.20 -8.47 -8.57
C VAL A 28 4.18 -8.65 -9.74
N PRO A 29 5.48 -8.89 -9.46
CA PRO A 29 6.47 -9.21 -10.49
C PRO A 29 6.33 -10.65 -10.98
N MET A 30 7.06 -10.99 -12.04
CA MET A 30 7.19 -12.35 -12.57
C MET A 30 8.03 -13.26 -11.65
N THR A 31 9.00 -12.71 -10.88
CA THR A 31 9.70 -13.43 -9.80
C THR A 31 10.21 -12.45 -8.74
N ASN A 32 10.49 -12.92 -7.52
CA ASN A 32 11.15 -12.13 -6.46
C ASN A 32 12.68 -12.25 -6.46
N SER A 33 13.24 -13.21 -7.19
CA SER A 33 14.60 -13.72 -6.91
C SER A 33 15.69 -13.04 -7.73
N HIS A 34 15.36 -12.46 -8.88
CA HIS A 34 16.36 -11.83 -9.75
C HIS A 34 16.72 -10.41 -9.30
N ALA A 35 18.01 -10.07 -9.39
CA ALA A 35 18.53 -8.75 -9.01
C ALA A 35 17.79 -7.59 -9.72
N PHE A 36 17.32 -7.82 -10.94
CA PHE A 36 16.47 -6.90 -11.70
C PHE A 36 15.22 -6.47 -10.90
N PHE A 37 14.51 -7.43 -10.29
CA PHE A 37 13.30 -7.17 -9.53
C PHE A 37 13.57 -6.54 -8.16
N LEU A 38 14.76 -6.73 -7.58
CA LEU A 38 15.16 -6.02 -6.35
C LEU A 38 15.30 -4.52 -6.57
N THR A 39 15.87 -4.10 -7.71
CA THR A 39 15.95 -2.69 -8.08
C THR A 39 14.56 -2.09 -8.31
N ILE A 40 13.67 -2.82 -8.99
CA ILE A 40 12.27 -2.39 -9.20
C ILE A 40 11.56 -2.23 -7.85
N LYS A 41 11.73 -3.17 -6.93
CA LYS A 41 11.16 -3.10 -5.59
C LYS A 41 11.61 -1.85 -4.84
N ALA A 42 12.90 -1.54 -4.86
CA ALA A 42 13.43 -0.34 -4.21
C ALA A 42 12.78 0.95 -4.77
N GLY A 43 12.59 1.02 -6.10
CA GLY A 43 11.89 2.13 -6.75
C GLY A 43 10.43 2.23 -6.34
N ALA A 44 9.71 1.10 -6.32
CA ALA A 44 8.32 1.04 -5.90
C ALA A 44 8.16 1.49 -4.43
N GLU A 45 8.98 0.97 -3.52
CA GLU A 45 8.95 1.35 -2.10
C GLU A 45 9.30 2.82 -1.88
N LYS A 46 10.25 3.37 -2.65
CA LYS A 46 10.57 4.80 -2.61
C LYS A 46 9.37 5.64 -3.03
N ALA A 47 8.74 5.33 -4.17
CA ALA A 47 7.55 6.05 -4.64
C ALA A 47 6.38 5.93 -3.66
N GLY A 48 6.18 4.74 -3.07
CA GLY A 48 5.16 4.54 -2.03
C GLY A 48 5.37 5.46 -0.83
N LYS A 49 6.61 5.61 -0.35
CA LYS A 49 6.94 6.54 0.73
C LYS A 49 6.68 8.00 0.34
N GLU A 50 7.09 8.42 -0.86
CA GLU A 50 6.91 9.79 -1.35
C GLU A 50 5.43 10.17 -1.53
N LEU A 51 4.58 9.19 -1.89
CA LEU A 51 3.15 9.40 -2.17
C LEU A 51 2.22 8.99 -1.02
N GLY A 52 2.75 8.49 0.09
CA GLY A 52 1.94 8.01 1.21
C GLY A 52 1.13 6.75 0.91
N ALA A 53 1.62 5.88 0.02
CA ALA A 53 1.02 4.60 -0.33
C ALA A 53 1.80 3.42 0.27
N GLN A 54 1.07 2.38 0.65
CA GLN A 54 1.63 1.11 1.11
C GLN A 54 1.86 0.18 -0.09
N ILE A 55 3.13 -0.16 -0.34
CA ILE A 55 3.51 -1.15 -1.35
C ILE A 55 3.45 -2.56 -0.75
N LEU A 56 2.69 -3.45 -1.40
CA LEU A 56 2.60 -4.86 -1.08
C LEU A 56 3.30 -5.66 -2.18
N TRP A 57 4.51 -6.17 -1.90
CA TRP A 57 5.34 -6.85 -2.89
C TRP A 57 5.26 -8.37 -2.78
N ARG A 58 4.72 -9.04 -3.80
CA ARG A 58 4.69 -10.51 -3.91
C ARG A 58 4.67 -10.96 -5.38
N GLY A 59 5.67 -11.74 -5.80
CA GLY A 59 5.62 -12.58 -7.00
C GLY A 59 5.88 -14.05 -6.68
N PRO A 60 5.80 -14.95 -7.68
CA PRO A 60 6.15 -16.36 -7.51
C PRO A 60 7.67 -16.55 -7.36
N ASN A 61 8.07 -17.80 -7.12
CA ASN A 61 9.49 -18.14 -6.97
C ASN A 61 10.22 -18.25 -8.33
N ASP A 62 9.49 -18.68 -9.36
CA ASP A 62 10.00 -18.94 -10.71
C ASP A 62 9.18 -18.14 -11.74
N GLU A 63 9.84 -17.66 -12.79
CA GLU A 63 9.21 -16.84 -13.83
C GLU A 63 8.18 -17.62 -14.68
N THR A 64 8.30 -18.96 -14.71
CA THR A 64 7.38 -19.85 -15.44
C THR A 64 6.18 -20.28 -14.60
N ASP A 65 6.14 -19.94 -13.31
CA ASP A 65 5.05 -20.28 -12.39
C ASP A 65 3.85 -19.32 -12.53
N VAL A 66 3.19 -19.40 -13.68
CA VAL A 66 2.01 -18.61 -14.03
C VAL A 66 0.85 -18.90 -13.06
N ALA A 67 0.66 -20.17 -12.68
CA ALA A 67 -0.38 -20.55 -11.73
C ALA A 67 -0.15 -19.93 -10.34
N GLY A 68 1.10 -19.90 -9.88
CA GLY A 68 1.49 -19.22 -8.65
C GLY A 68 1.26 -17.71 -8.71
N GLN A 69 1.57 -17.05 -9.84
CA GLN A 69 1.29 -15.63 -10.01
C GLN A 69 -0.21 -15.32 -9.99
N ILE A 70 -1.04 -16.16 -10.63
CA ILE A 70 -2.51 -16.05 -10.59
C ILE A 70 -3.02 -16.16 -9.15
N ALA A 71 -2.57 -17.17 -8.40
CA ALA A 71 -2.97 -17.35 -7.00
C ALA A 71 -2.59 -16.14 -6.12
N ILE A 72 -1.44 -15.50 -6.38
CA ILE A 72 -1.04 -14.27 -5.69
C ILE A 72 -2.01 -13.12 -6.00
N VAL A 73 -2.39 -12.95 -7.27
CA VAL A 73 -3.35 -11.92 -7.69
C VAL A 73 -4.71 -12.15 -7.03
N GLU A 74 -5.23 -13.38 -7.05
CA GLU A 74 -6.49 -13.75 -6.39
C GLU A 74 -6.48 -13.44 -4.89
N ASN A 75 -5.36 -13.73 -4.21
CA ASN A 75 -5.19 -13.38 -2.80
C ASN A 75 -5.24 -11.88 -2.55
N PHE A 76 -4.67 -11.06 -3.44
CA PHE A 76 -4.76 -9.59 -3.32
C PHE A 76 -6.15 -9.04 -3.65
N ILE A 77 -6.87 -9.67 -4.58
CA ILE A 77 -8.28 -9.36 -4.85
C ILE A 77 -9.12 -9.63 -3.58
N ALA A 78 -8.95 -10.79 -2.95
CA ALA A 78 -9.64 -11.15 -1.71
C ALA A 78 -9.31 -10.16 -0.56
N GLN A 79 -8.08 -9.68 -0.51
CA GLN A 79 -7.64 -8.66 0.45
C GLN A 79 -8.13 -7.24 0.15
N LYS A 80 -8.83 -7.03 -0.97
CA LYS A 80 -9.33 -5.72 -1.43
C LYS A 80 -8.24 -4.65 -1.39
N VAL A 81 -7.13 -4.93 -2.08
CA VAL A 81 -6.13 -3.88 -2.36
C VAL A 81 -6.74 -2.80 -3.23
N ASP A 82 -6.21 -1.58 -3.12
CA ASP A 82 -6.76 -0.41 -3.81
C ASP A 82 -6.30 -0.35 -5.28
N ALA A 83 -5.15 -0.95 -5.61
CA ALA A 83 -4.61 -1.00 -6.96
C ALA A 83 -3.65 -2.18 -7.18
N PHE A 84 -3.41 -2.49 -8.46
CA PHE A 84 -2.43 -3.48 -8.92
C PHE A 84 -1.39 -2.85 -9.85
N VAL A 85 -0.14 -3.30 -9.72
CA VAL A 85 0.93 -3.16 -10.71
C VAL A 85 1.42 -4.57 -11.01
N LEU A 86 1.15 -5.06 -12.21
CA LEU A 86 1.43 -6.43 -12.64
C LEU A 86 2.49 -6.42 -13.74
N ALA A 87 3.53 -7.24 -13.59
CA ALA A 87 4.47 -7.57 -14.66
C ALA A 87 4.30 -9.05 -15.03
N PRO A 88 3.54 -9.35 -16.10
CA PRO A 88 3.29 -10.71 -16.57
C PRO A 88 4.43 -11.26 -17.43
#